data_AF-A0A0B6ZL01-F1
#
_entry.id   AF-A0A0B6ZL01-F1
#
_cell.length_a   1.000
_cell.length_b   1.000
_cell.length_c   1.000
_cell.angle_alpha   90.00
_cell.angle_beta   90.00
_cell.angle_gamma   90.00
#
_symmetry.space_group_name_H-M   'P 1'
#
loop_
_entity.id
_entity.type
_entity.pdbx_description
1 polymer ?
#
loop_
_entity_poly.entity_id
_entity_poly.type
_entity_poly.pdbx_seq_one_letter_code
_entity_poly.pdbx_strand_id
1 'polypeptide(L)'
;TMDENFFTGYRQTSIHKTETLLNVTVPYTSRNEYFFGYKQANRKEDDITIVNAGMRVDLGDGGTHVQSITLAFGGMSFKTVLATKTMIALTGRR
;
A
#
# COMPACT_ATOMS: atom_id res chain seq x y z
N THR A 1 3.60 -8.77 9.17
CA THR A 1 3.60 -8.17 7.82
C THR A 1 2.86 -6.84 7.87
N MET A 2 3.12 -5.91 6.96
CA MET A 2 2.37 -4.65 6.89
C MET A 2 1.15 -4.85 5.98
N ASP A 3 0.04 -5.28 6.57
CA ASP A 3 -1.25 -5.54 5.90
C ASP A 3 -2.35 -4.57 6.39
N GLU A 4 -3.62 -4.81 6.06
CA GLU A 4 -4.75 -3.97 6.46
C GLU A 4 -4.96 -3.87 7.99
N ASN A 5 -4.35 -4.78 8.76
CA ASN A 5 -4.47 -4.85 10.22
C ASN A 5 -3.29 -4.19 10.94
N PHE A 6 -2.20 -3.87 10.24
CA PHE A 6 -1.01 -3.30 10.87
C PHE A 6 -1.27 -1.95 11.54
N PHE A 7 -2.02 -1.05 10.89
CA PHE A 7 -2.47 0.21 11.48
C PHE A 7 -3.81 -0.02 12.17
N THR A 8 -3.83 0.05 13.49
CA THR A 8 -5.00 -0.31 14.30
C THR A 8 -5.88 0.89 14.64
N GLY A 9 -5.30 2.09 14.71
CA GLY A 9 -5.96 3.31 15.15
C GLY A 9 -5.25 4.58 14.70
N TYR A 10 -5.73 5.75 15.13
CA TYR A 10 -5.06 7.03 14.88
C TYR A 10 -3.69 7.03 15.56
N ARG A 11 -2.61 7.12 14.75
CA ARG A 11 -1.22 7.01 15.22
C ARG A 11 -0.93 5.74 16.05
N GLN A 12 -1.64 4.65 15.77
CA GLN A 12 -1.48 3.36 16.46
C GLN A 12 -1.16 2.25 15.47
N THR A 13 -0.30 1.32 15.89
CA THR A 13 0.07 0.12 15.13
C THR A 13 -0.25 -1.13 15.95
N SER A 14 -0.06 -2.30 15.35
CA SER A 14 -0.19 -3.61 16.02
C SER A 14 1.01 -3.98 16.91
N ILE A 15 2.11 -3.21 16.86
CA ILE A 15 3.33 -3.46 17.64
C ILE A 15 3.07 -3.21 19.14
N HIS A 16 3.52 -4.13 20.00
CA HIS A 16 3.37 -4.00 21.44
C HIS A 16 4.28 -2.92 22.03
N LYS A 17 3.89 -2.36 23.19
CA LYS A 17 4.64 -1.30 23.88
C LYS A 17 6.06 -1.70 24.29
N THR A 18 6.34 -3.00 24.43
CA THR A 18 7.64 -3.55 24.80
C THR A 18 8.50 -3.93 23.59
N GLU A 19 7.98 -3.76 22.38
CA GLU A 19 8.68 -4.10 21.14
C GLU A 19 9.28 -2.84 20.51
N THR A 20 10.29 -3.04 19.65
CA THR A 20 10.90 -1.97 18.87
C THR A 20 11.15 -2.47 17.46
N LEU A 21 10.94 -1.61 16.46
CA LEU A 21 11.20 -1.94 15.07
C LEU A 21 12.71 -2.03 14.83
N LEU A 22 13.20 -3.23 14.53
CA LEU A 22 14.63 -3.47 14.27
C LEU A 22 15.01 -3.17 12.82
N ASN A 23 14.20 -3.61 11.85
CA ASN A 23 14.45 -3.39 10.44
C ASN A 23 13.13 -3.41 9.64
N VAL A 24 13.19 -2.86 8.43
CA VAL A 24 12.15 -2.98 7.40
C VAL A 24 12.82 -3.56 6.17
N THR A 25 12.32 -4.69 5.69
CA THR A 25 12.79 -5.28 4.43
C THR A 25 11.92 -4.75 3.30
N VAL A 26 12.54 -4.09 2.32
CA VAL A 26 11.88 -3.66 1.09
C VAL A 26 12.19 -4.69 0.00
N PRO A 27 11.19 -5.47 -0.46
CA PRO A 27 11.44 -6.48 -1.47
C PRO A 27 11.73 -5.86 -2.84
N TYR A 28 12.56 -6.54 -3.64
CA TYR A 28 12.66 -6.26 -5.07
C TYR A 28 11.38 -6.69 -5.79
N THR A 29 11.03 -5.98 -6.86
CA THR A 29 9.96 -6.41 -7.76
C THR A 29 10.42 -7.59 -8.62
N SER A 30 9.49 -8.48 -8.92
CA SER A 30 9.63 -9.60 -9.84
C SER A 30 9.35 -9.19 -11.28
N ARG A 31 9.57 -10.10 -12.24
CA ARG A 31 9.11 -9.89 -13.62
C ARG A 31 7.59 -9.72 -13.64
N ASN A 32 7.10 -8.77 -14.43
CA ASN A 32 5.67 -8.43 -14.56
C ASN A 32 5.01 -7.88 -13.27
N GLU A 33 5.83 -7.47 -12.31
CA GLU A 33 5.40 -6.78 -11.10
C GLU A 33 5.78 -5.29 -11.19
N TYR A 34 4.81 -4.42 -10.94
CA TYR A 34 4.95 -2.98 -11.07
C TYR A 34 4.52 -2.29 -9.79
N PHE A 35 5.24 -1.24 -9.42
CA PHE A 35 4.93 -0.43 -8.25
C PHE A 35 5.08 1.05 -8.56
N PHE A 36 4.11 1.86 -8.13
CA PHE A 36 4.16 3.31 -8.23
C PHE A 36 3.63 3.97 -6.95
N GLY A 37 4.30 5.05 -6.56
CA GLY A 37 3.88 5.92 -5.47
C GLY A 37 3.38 7.26 -6.01
N TYR A 38 2.29 7.76 -5.44
CA TYR A 38 1.68 9.04 -5.81
C TYR A 38 1.46 9.91 -4.58
N LYS A 39 1.62 11.23 -4.76
CA LYS A 39 1.40 12.23 -3.72
C LYS A 39 0.72 13.44 -4.34
N GLN A 40 -0.36 13.92 -3.71
CA GLN A 40 -0.95 15.23 -4.00
C GLN A 40 -0.96 16.09 -2.73
N ALA A 41 -0.50 17.32 -2.87
CA ALA A 41 -0.49 18.33 -1.81
C ALA A 41 -0.61 19.74 -2.42
N ASN A 42 -0.74 20.78 -1.59
CA ASN A 42 -0.82 22.16 -2.08
C ASN A 42 0.54 22.66 -2.58
N ARG A 43 1.62 22.17 -1.97
CA ARG A 43 3.00 22.41 -2.41
C ARG A 43 3.64 21.09 -2.81
N LYS A 44 4.51 21.15 -3.83
CA LYS A 44 5.21 19.98 -4.36
C LYS A 44 6.08 19.30 -3.30
N GLU A 45 6.79 20.12 -2.51
CA GLU A 45 7.77 19.68 -1.52
C GLU A 45 7.38 20.20 -0.13
N ASP A 46 7.84 19.49 0.91
CA ASP A 46 7.64 19.83 2.33
C ASP A 46 6.20 20.20 2.73
N ASP A 47 5.25 19.39 2.27
CA ASP A 47 3.83 19.58 2.53
C ASP A 47 3.14 18.30 2.96
N ILE A 48 2.15 18.47 3.86
CA ILE A 48 1.27 17.39 4.29
C ILE A 48 0.40 17.00 3.09
N THR A 49 0.31 15.70 2.86
CA THR A 49 -0.46 15.15 1.75
C THR A 49 -1.95 15.41 1.96
N ILE A 50 -2.64 15.89 0.93
CA ILE A 50 -4.10 15.82 0.87
C ILE A 50 -4.49 14.35 0.69
N VAL A 51 -3.90 13.70 -0.30
CA VAL A 51 -4.00 12.26 -0.51
C VAL A 51 -2.65 11.73 -1.03
N ASN A 52 -2.33 10.50 -0.66
CA ASN A 52 -1.22 9.77 -1.26
C ASN A 52 -1.63 8.31 -1.51
N ALA A 53 -0.87 7.63 -2.37
CA ALA A 53 -1.12 6.24 -2.66
C ALA A 53 0.17 5.47 -2.91
N GLY A 54 0.19 4.21 -2.50
CA GLY A 54 1.13 3.20 -2.94
C GLY A 54 0.36 2.13 -3.69
N MET A 55 0.72 1.88 -4.95
CA MET A 55 0.01 0.97 -5.83
C MET A 55 0.97 -0.06 -6.39
N ARG A 56 0.64 -1.34 -6.20
CA ARG A 56 1.36 -2.50 -6.72
C ARG A 56 0.41 -3.34 -7.57
N VAL A 57 0.88 -3.81 -8.72
CA VAL A 57 0.20 -4.87 -9.48
C VAL A 57 1.22 -5.91 -9.93
N ASP A 58 0.82 -7.16 -9.84
CA ASP A 58 1.56 -8.31 -10.32
C ASP A 58 0.69 -9.05 -11.33
N LEU A 59 1.19 -9.16 -12.55
CA LEU A 59 0.47 -9.77 -13.67
C LEU A 59 0.82 -11.25 -13.89
N GLY A 60 1.66 -11.83 -13.03
CA GLY A 60 2.18 -13.19 -13.15
C GLY A 60 2.95 -13.45 -14.44
N ASP A 61 3.30 -14.70 -14.70
CA ASP A 61 4.10 -15.09 -15.88
C ASP A 61 3.42 -14.77 -17.21
N GLY A 62 2.08 -14.82 -17.24
CA GLY A 62 1.28 -14.56 -18.43
C GLY A 62 1.15 -13.07 -18.77
N GLY A 63 1.53 -12.15 -17.88
CA GLY A 63 1.60 -10.70 -18.14
C GLY A 63 0.28 -10.04 -18.56
N THR A 64 -0.85 -10.72 -18.40
CA THR A 64 -2.13 -10.35 -19.02
C THR A 64 -3.26 -10.24 -18.03
N HIS A 65 -3.15 -10.82 -16.84
CA HIS A 65 -4.21 -10.78 -15.84
C HIS A 65 -3.62 -10.42 -14.49
N VAL A 66 -4.39 -9.72 -13.66
CA VAL A 66 -3.98 -9.34 -12.31
C VAL A 66 -3.89 -10.60 -11.43
N GLN A 67 -2.68 -11.09 -11.18
CA GLN A 67 -2.42 -12.18 -10.23
C GLN A 67 -2.58 -11.68 -8.79
N SER A 68 -2.04 -10.49 -8.49
CA SER A 68 -2.27 -9.82 -7.22
C SER A 68 -2.15 -8.30 -7.37
N ILE A 69 -2.85 -7.57 -6.51
CA ILE A 69 -2.89 -6.10 -6.54
C ILE A 69 -2.93 -5.55 -5.12
N THR A 70 -2.19 -4.47 -4.87
CA THR A 70 -2.20 -3.74 -3.60
C THR A 70 -2.45 -2.27 -3.87
N LEU A 71 -3.52 -1.72 -3.29
CA LEU A 71 -3.91 -0.32 -3.40
C LEU A 71 -4.02 0.27 -1.99
N ALA A 72 -2.96 0.96 -1.56
CA ALA A 72 -2.88 1.60 -0.26
C ALA A 72 -3.07 3.12 -0.39
N PHE A 73 -3.81 3.73 0.54
CA PHE A 73 -4.11 5.16 0.53
C PHE A 73 -3.86 5.80 1.90
N GLY A 74 -3.25 6.97 1.89
CA GLY A 74 -3.21 7.92 3.01
C GLY A 74 -4.01 9.18 2.68
N GLY A 75 -4.55 9.84 3.71
CA GLY A 75 -5.43 11.02 3.56
C GLY A 75 -6.90 10.70 3.29
N MET A 76 -7.25 9.42 3.06
CA MET A 76 -8.64 8.96 2.86
C MET A 76 -9.33 8.49 4.16
N SER A 77 -8.58 8.41 5.25
CA SER A 77 -9.06 8.04 6.59
C SER A 77 -8.11 8.58 7.66
N PHE A 78 -8.42 8.37 8.93
CA PHE A 78 -7.55 8.73 10.06
C PHE A 78 -6.28 7.87 10.15
N LYS A 79 -6.21 6.78 9.39
CA LYS A 79 -5.06 5.88 9.25
C LYS A 79 -4.86 5.50 7.78
N THR A 80 -3.71 4.92 7.45
CA THR A 80 -3.50 4.27 6.15
C THR A 80 -4.48 3.11 5.98
N VAL A 81 -5.11 3.02 4.81
CA VAL A 81 -6.10 1.99 4.49
C VAL A 81 -5.80 1.31 3.17
N LEU A 82 -6.16 0.03 3.06
CA LEU A 82 -6.14 -0.72 1.81
C LEU A 82 -7.55 -0.76 1.20
N ALA A 83 -7.66 -0.58 -0.12
CA ALA A 83 -8.93 -0.67 -0.84
C ALA A 83 -9.34 -2.13 -1.09
N THR A 84 -9.49 -2.93 -0.02
CA THR A 84 -9.65 -4.40 -0.06
C THR A 84 -10.76 -4.87 -0.99
N LYS A 85 -11.94 -4.26 -0.93
CA LYS A 85 -13.06 -4.60 -1.82
C LYS A 85 -12.70 -4.41 -3.30
N THR A 86 -12.03 -3.32 -3.64
CA THR A 86 -11.58 -3.03 -5.01
C THR A 86 -10.48 -4.00 -5.44
N MET A 87 -9.51 -4.28 -4.58
CA MET A 87 -8.44 -5.25 -4.86
C MET A 87 -8.99 -6.64 -5.18
N ILE A 88 -9.97 -7.11 -4.40
CA ILE A 88 -10.66 -8.38 -4.65
C ILE A 88 -11.38 -8.35 -6.00
N ALA A 89 -12.10 -7.26 -6.31
CA ALA A 89 -12.85 -7.14 -7.55
C ALA A 89 -11.98 -7.08 -8.82
N LEU A 90 -10.72 -6.64 -8.69
CA LEU A 90 -9.75 -6.52 -9.78
C LEU A 90 -8.89 -7.78 -9.96
N THR A 91 -8.76 -8.60 -8.93
CA THR A 91 -7.97 -9.84 -9.02
C THR A 91 -8.57 -10.77 -10.08
N GLY A 92 -7.71 -11.33 -10.94
CA GLY A 92 -8.09 -12.19 -12.06
C GLY A 92 -8.60 -11.45 -13.30
N ARG A 93 -8.79 -10.12 -13.25
CA ARG A 93 -9.17 -9.34 -14.44
C ARG A 93 -7.98 -9.14 -15.38
N ARG A 94 -8.30 -9.02 -16.66
CA ARG A 94 -7.35 -8.69 -17.72
C ARG A 94 -7.08 -7.19 -17.77
#